data_AF-A0A1H1KU85-F1
#
_entry.id   AF-A0A1H1KU85-F1
#
_cell.length_a   1.000
_cell.length_b   1.000
_cell.length_c   1.000
_cell.angle_alpha   90.00
_cell.angle_beta   90.00
_cell.angle_gamma   90.00
#
_symmetry.space_group_name_H-M   'P 1'
#
loop_
_entity.id
_entity.type
_entity.pdbx_description
1 polymer ?
#
loop_
_entity_poly.entity_id
_entity_poly.type
_entity_poly.pdbx_seq_one_letter_code
_entity_poly.pdbx_strand_id
1 'polypeptide(L)' 'MYHLVGWIYIWIRYRDKERVRSIIQTKYNDRFYNAGVEFIFSIFGVILISVLLIFLFGFLGRLFFDLIK' A
#
# COMPACT_ATOMS: atom_id res chain seq x y z
N MET A 1 9.57 -11.51 10.83
CA MET A 1 9.66 -10.16 10.23
C MET A 1 8.30 -9.52 10.00
N TYR A 2 7.40 -10.10 9.19
CA TYR A 2 6.08 -9.51 8.86
C TYR A 2 5.12 -9.32 10.05
N HIS A 3 5.26 -10.13 11.10
CA HIS A 3 4.43 -10.02 12.30
C HIS A 3 4.71 -8.73 13.10
N LEU A 4 5.97 -8.29 13.16
CA LEU A 4 6.35 -7.03 13.83
C LEU A 4 5.88 -5.82 13.03
N VAL A 5 6.04 -5.87 11.70
CA VAL A 5 5.56 -4.82 10.80
C VAL A 5 4.05 -4.66 10.91
N GLY A 6 3.29 -5.76 10.89
CA GLY A 6 1.85 -5.73 11.07
C GLY A 6 1.42 -5.22 12.45
N TRP A 7 2.15 -5.58 13.51
CA TRP A 7 1.89 -5.10 14.86
C TRP A 7 2.11 -3.59 14.96
N ILE A 8 3.27 -3.08 14.51
CA ILE A 8 3.61 -1.65 14.50
C ILE A 8 2.62 -0.86 13.65
N TYR A 9 2.29 -1.34 12.45
CA TYR A 9 1.35 -0.68 11.55
C TYR A 9 -0.04 -0.51 12.16
N ILE A 10 -0.61 -1.58 12.71
CA ILE A 10 -1.93 -1.54 13.34
C ILE A 10 -1.90 -0.64 14.59
N TRP A 11 -0.82 -0.72 15.38
CA TRP A 11 -0.64 0.14 16.56
C TRP A 11 -0.54 1.62 16.20
N ILE A 12 0.24 1.99 15.19
CA ILE A 12 0.36 3.40 14.75
C ILE A 12 -0.98 3.89 14.18
N ARG A 13 -1.67 3.06 13.41
CA ARG A 13 -2.91 3.45 12.72
C ARG A 13 -4.09 3.63 13.66
N TYR A 14 -4.25 2.74 14.64
CA TYR A 14 -5.44 2.73 15.50
C TYR A 14 -5.17 3.25 16.92
N ARG A 15 -3.93 3.16 17.42
CA ARG A 15 -3.43 3.61 18.75
C ARG A 15 -4.20 3.16 20.00
N ASP A 16 -5.35 2.54 19.84
CA ASP A 16 -6.25 2.07 20.89
C ASP A 16 -6.19 0.54 20.97
N LYS A 17 -5.86 -0.01 22.14
CA LYS A 17 -5.68 -1.45 22.34
C LYS A 17 -6.94 -2.27 22.05
N GLU A 18 -8.12 -1.77 22.41
CA GLU A 18 -9.38 -2.50 22.18
C GLU A 18 -9.72 -2.52 20.69
N ARG A 19 -9.49 -1.38 20.03
CA ARG A 19 -9.70 -1.24 18.58
C ARG A 19 -8.70 -2.06 17.76
N VAL A 20 -7.46 -2.12 18.21
CA VAL A 20 -6.41 -2.98 17.63
C VAL A 20 -6.85 -4.44 17.72
N ARG A 21 -7.27 -4.91 18.90
CA ARG A 21 -7.69 -6.29 19.14
C ARG A 21 -8.90 -6.69 18.30
N SER A 22 -9.91 -5.82 18.24
CA SER A 22 -11.13 -6.09 17.45
C SER A 22 -10.81 -6.19 15.96
N ILE A 23 -9.95 -5.32 15.43
CA ILE A 23 -9.57 -5.31 14.01
C ILE A 23 -8.71 -6.53 13.65
N ILE A 24 -7.82 -6.96 14.54
CA ILE A 24 -7.02 -8.16 14.32
C ILE A 24 -7.89 -9.41 14.27
N GLN A 25 -8.86 -9.52 15.17
CA GLN A 25 -9.80 -10.65 15.20
C GLN A 25 -10.72 -10.65 13.98
N THR A 26 -11.34 -9.51 13.68
CA THR A 26 -12.38 -9.42 12.63
C THR A 26 -11.82 -9.36 11.21
N LYS A 27 -10.74 -8.60 10.99
CA LYS A 27 -10.20 -8.33 9.65
C LYS A 27 -9.01 -9.23 9.30
N TYR A 28 -8.25 -9.68 10.31
CA TYR A 28 -6.97 -10.36 10.10
C TYR A 28 -6.90 -11.78 10.67
N ASN A 29 -8.01 -12.33 11.20
CA ASN A 29 -8.10 -13.68 11.79
C ASN A 29 -6.97 -13.95 12.80
N ASP A 30 -6.75 -13.02 13.72
CA ASP A 30 -5.68 -13.09 14.74
C ASP A 30 -4.24 -13.14 14.20
N ARG A 31 -4.05 -12.93 12.89
CA ARG A 31 -2.74 -12.99 12.25
C ARG A 31 -2.26 -11.61 11.83
N PHE A 32 -1.40 -11.01 12.65
CA PHE A 32 -0.67 -9.78 12.34
C PHE A 32 0.15 -9.86 11.04
N TYR A 33 0.53 -11.08 10.63
CA TYR A 33 1.15 -11.33 9.34
C TYR A 33 0.34 -10.74 8.17
N ASN A 34 -0.98 -10.93 8.17
CA ASN A 34 -1.85 -10.48 7.08
C ASN A 34 -1.89 -8.94 6.99
N ALA A 35 -1.87 -8.25 8.13
CA ALA A 35 -1.85 -6.80 8.17
C ALA A 35 -0.52 -6.22 7.67
N GLY A 36 0.61 -6.87 8.01
CA GLY A 36 1.92 -6.48 7.50
C GLY A 36 2.04 -6.69 6.00
N VAL A 37 1.50 -7.81 5.49
CA VAL A 37 1.46 -8.11 4.05
C VAL A 37 0.59 -7.10 3.30
N GLU A 38 -0.63 -6.81 3.77
CA GLU A 38 -1.52 -5.81 3.16
C GLU A 38 -0.84 -4.43 3.06
N PHE A 39 -0.13 -4.01 4.11
CA PHE A 39 0.61 -2.75 4.13
C PHE A 39 1.74 -2.72 3.09
N ILE A 40 2.55 -3.78 3.01
CA ILE A 40 3.65 -3.87 2.05
C ILE A 40 3.10 -3.88 0.62
N PHE A 41 2.06 -4.69 0.35
CA PHE A 41 1.41 -4.71 -0.97
C PHE A 41 0.81 -3.36 -1.34
N SER A 42 0.25 -2.62 -0.38
CA SER A 42 -0.25 -1.27 -0.62
C SER A 42 0.87 -0.31 -1.03
N ILE A 43 2.03 -0.34 -0.35
CA ILE A 43 3.20 0.46 -0.74
C ILE A 43 3.68 0.08 -2.15
N PHE A 44 3.84 -1.21 -2.42
CA PHE A 44 4.24 -1.70 -3.74
C PHE A 44 3.26 -1.27 -4.83
N GLY A 45 1.95 -1.35 -4.56
CA GLY A 45 0.91 -0.90 -5.47
C GLY A 45 1.01 0.59 -5.80
N VAL A 46 1.22 1.43 -4.79
CA VAL A 46 1.38 2.88 -4.98
C VAL A 46 2.62 3.19 -5.82
N ILE A 47 3.75 2.52 -5.54
CA ILE A 47 4.99 2.70 -6.32
C ILE A 47 4.76 2.28 -7.78
N LEU A 48 4.15 1.11 -8.00
CA LEU A 48 3.90 0.58 -9.34
C LEU A 48 2.98 1.50 -10.15
N ILE A 49 1.89 1.98 -9.55
CA ILE A 49 0.96 2.92 -10.20
C ILE A 49 1.68 4.25 -10.53
N SER A 50 2.50 4.75 -9.61
CA SER A 50 3.27 5.99 -9.83
C SER A 50 4.23 5.85 -11.02
N VAL A 51 4.95 4.73 -11.12
CA VAL A 51 5.81 4.44 -12.27
C VAL A 51 5.01 4.36 -13.57
N LEU A 52 3.87 3.65 -13.56
CA LEU A 52 3.00 3.55 -14.73
C LEU A 52 2.50 4.93 -15.20
N LEU A 53 2.13 5.82 -14.28
CA LEU A 53 1.69 7.17 -14.62
C LEU A 53 2.82 7.98 -15.26
N ILE A 54 4.04 7.93 -14.73
CA ILE A 54 5.20 8.62 -15.31
C ILE A 54 5.43 8.13 -16.75
N PHE A 55 5.42 6.81 -16.96
CA PHE A 55 5.54 6.24 -18.30
C PHE A 55 4.41 6.68 -19.24
N LEU A 56 3.17 6.69 -18.75
CA LEU A 56 2.00 7.09 -19.52
C LEU A 56 2.10 8.57 -19.95
N PHE A 57 2.39 9.46 -19.01
CA PHE A 57 2.54 10.89 -19.31
C PHE A 57 3.74 11.16 -20.22
N GLY A 58 4.87 10.47 -20.01
CA GLY A 58 6.03 10.57 -20.88
C GLY A 58 5.73 10.11 -22.31
N PHE A 59 5.02 8.98 -22.45
CA PHE A 59 4.61 8.45 -23.75
C PHE A 59 3.62 9.38 -24.46
N LEU A 60 2.59 9.88 -23.74
CA LEU A 60 1.65 10.84 -24.28
C LEU A 60 2.35 12.13 -24.72
N GLY A 61 3.23 12.68 -23.88
CA GLY A 61 3.99 13.89 -24.22
C GLY A 61 4.83 13.72 -25.48
N ARG A 62 5.47 12.56 -25.65
CA ARG A 62 6.19 12.23 -26.88
C ARG A 62 5.27 12.12 -28.10
N LEU A 63 4.14 11.44 -27.96
CA LEU A 63 3.18 11.26 -29.05
C LEU A 63 2.62 12.61 -29.51
N PHE A 64 2.24 13.50 -28.59
CA PHE A 64 1.81 14.85 -28.93
C PHE A 64 2.91 15.65 -29.63
N PHE A 65 4.16 15.55 -29.19
CA PHE A 65 5.28 16.22 -29.84
C PHE A 65 5.50 15.73 -31.28
N ASP A 66 5.46 14.41 -31.49
CA ASP A 66 5.59 13.79 -32.81
C ASP A 66 4.40 14.11 -33.75
N LEU A 67 3.24 14.48 -33.20
CA LEU A 67 2.04 14.82 -33.98
C LEU A 67 1.98 16.31 -34.35
N ILE A 68 2.62 17.16 -33.55
CA ILE A 68 2.72 18.62 -33.79
C ILE A 68 3.87 18.94 -34.77
N LYS A 69 4.91 18.12 -34.80
CA LYS A 69 6.10 18.30 -35.65
C LYS A 69 5.96 17.60 -36.99
#